data_AF-A0A840DH42-F1
#
_entry.id   AF-A0A840DH42-F1
#
_cell.length_a   1.000
_cell.length_b   1.000
_cell.length_c   1.000
_cell.angle_alpha   90.00
_cell.angle_beta   90.00
_cell.angle_gamma   90.00
#
_symmetry.space_group_name_H-M   'P 1'
#
loop_
_entity.id
_entity.type
_entity.pdbx_description
1 polymer ?
#
loop_
_entity_poly.entity_id
_entity_poly.type
_entity_poly.pdbx_seq_one_letter_code
_entity_poly.pdbx_strand_id
1 'polypeptide(L)' 'MNYQALELAKRIVELDLQRDAIFEQLISLAGERAYELLREVQNRG' A
#
# COMPACT_ATOMS: atom_id res chain seq x y z
N MET A 1 3.06 -17.74 21.66
CA MET A 1 3.06 -16.75 20.57
C MET A 1 3.16 -17.51 19.25
N ASN A 2 2.26 -17.26 18.30
CA ASN A 2 2.30 -17.97 17.02
C ASN A 2 3.38 -17.33 16.13
N TYR A 3 4.50 -18.04 15.91
CA TYR A 3 5.63 -17.53 15.13
C TYR A 3 5.25 -17.23 13.67
N GLN A 4 4.37 -18.01 13.05
CA GLN A 4 3.90 -17.74 11.70
C GLN A 4 3.09 -16.44 11.64
N ALA A 5 2.23 -16.20 12.66
CA ALA A 5 1.49 -14.94 12.75
C ALA A 5 2.43 -13.73 12.95
N LEU A 6 3.51 -13.88 13.71
CA LEU A 6 4.52 -12.84 13.88
C LEU A 6 5.23 -12.51 12.56
N GLU A 7 5.68 -13.52 11.81
CA GLU A 7 6.35 -13.30 10.53
C GLU A 7 5.41 -12.66 9.50
N LEU A 8 4.14 -13.07 9.49
CA LEU A 8 3.12 -12.39 8.66
C LEU A 8 2.95 -10.93 9.07
N ALA A 9 2.89 -10.62 10.36
CA ALA A 9 2.76 -9.24 10.84
C ALA A 9 3.96 -8.38 10.43
N LYS A 10 5.20 -8.89 10.55
CA LYS A 10 6.40 -8.20 10.06
C LYS A 10 6.31 -7.93 8.56
N ARG A 11 5.87 -8.92 7.79
CA ARG A 11 5.76 -8.79 6.34
C ARG A 11 4.71 -7.74 5.94
N ILE A 12 3.60 -7.65 6.67
CA ILE A 12 2.60 -6.60 6.45
C ILE A 12 3.21 -5.21 6.66
N VAL A 13 3.96 -5.01 7.75
CA VAL A 13 4.63 -3.72 8.02
C VAL A 13 5.61 -3.35 6.91
N GLU A 14 6.40 -4.31 6.41
CA GLU A 14 7.30 -4.07 5.27
C GLU A 14 6.54 -3.67 4.00
N LEU A 15 5.40 -4.31 3.72
CA LEU A 15 4.56 -4.00 2.58
C LEU A 15 3.90 -2.63 2.71
N ASP A 16 3.47 -2.23 3.91
CA ASP A 16 2.90 -0.92 4.18
C ASP A 16 3.91 0.19 3.90
N LEU A 17 5.16 0.03 4.34
CA LEU A 17 6.24 0.97 4.03
C LEU A 17 6.50 1.10 2.52
N GLN A 18 6.50 -0.01 1.80
CA GLN A 18 6.65 0.00 0.34
C GLN A 18 5.46 0.64 -0.36
N ARG A 19 4.24 0.35 0.11
CA ARG A 19 3.01 0.95 -0.39
C ARG A 19 3.06 2.46 -0.26
N ASP A 20 3.47 2.98 0.90
CA ASP A 20 3.54 4.43 1.14
C ASP A 20 4.55 5.09 0.20
N ALA A 21 5.74 4.52 0.02
CA ALA A 21 6.75 5.04 -0.90
C ALA A 21 6.29 5.04 -2.38
N ILE A 22 5.54 4.02 -2.80
CA ILE A 22 4.96 3.97 -4.15
C ILE A 22 3.79 4.96 -4.26
N PHE A 23 3.01 5.12 -3.20
CA PHE A 23 1.87 6.04 -3.19
C PHE A 23 2.32 7.50 -3.26
N GLU A 24 3.44 7.86 -2.65
CA GLU A 24 4.07 9.17 -2.84
C GLU A 24 4.47 9.42 -4.31
N GLN A 25 4.98 8.41 -5.00
CA GLN A 25 5.25 8.51 -6.45
C GLN A 25 3.97 8.63 -7.26
N LEU A 26 2.88 7.96 -6.87
CA LEU A 26 1.58 8.13 -7.50
C LEU A 26 1.06 9.56 -7.29
N ILE A 27 1.19 10.12 -6.09
CA ILE A 27 0.83 11.51 -5.78
C ILE A 27 1.66 12.48 -6.62
N SER A 28 2.97 12.27 -6.78
CA SER A 28 3.81 13.16 -7.57
C SER A 28 3.42 13.19 -9.06
N LEU A 29 2.85 12.09 -9.57
CA LEU A 29 2.40 11.97 -10.97
C LEU A 29 0.96 12.44 -11.18
N ALA A 30 0.05 12.13 -10.25
CA ALA A 30 -1.40 12.32 -10.43
C ALA A 30 -1.99 13.44 -9.55
N GLY A 31 -1.21 14.02 -8.64
CA GLY A 31 -1.68 15.03 -7.69
C GLY A 31 -2.87 14.54 -6.87
N GLU A 32 -3.89 15.40 -6.75
CA GLU A 32 -5.12 15.11 -5.99
C GLU A 32 -5.88 13.87 -6.50
N ARG A 33 -5.71 13.52 -7.79
CA ARG A 33 -6.37 12.34 -8.39
C ARG A 33 -5.73 11.01 -8.00
N ALA A 34 -4.58 11.01 -7.34
CA ALA A 34 -3.89 9.79 -6.92
C ALA A 34 -4.79 8.87 -6.07
N TYR A 35 -5.58 9.45 -5.17
CA TYR A 35 -6.51 8.71 -4.32
C TYR A 35 -7.67 8.09 -5.11
N GLU A 36 -8.23 8.83 -6.06
CA GLU A 36 -9.30 8.33 -6.94
C GLU A 36 -8.81 7.18 -7.80
N LEU A 37 -7.65 7.34 -8.44
CA LEU A 37 -7.02 6.31 -9.26
C LEU A 37 -6.72 5.04 -8.48
N LEU A 38 -6.15 5.18 -7.27
CA LEU A 38 -5.89 4.03 -6.41
C LEU A 38 -7.20 3.30 -6.07
N ARG A 39 -8.25 4.05 -5.75
CA ARG A 39 -9.56 3.49 -5.39
C ARG A 39 -10.24 2.80 -6.58
N GLU A 40 -10.13 3.36 -7.78
CA GLU A 40 -10.63 2.74 -9.00
C GLU A 40 -9.97 1.38 -9.26
N VAL A 41 -8.65 1.27 -9.05
CA VAL A 41 -7.92 0.00 -9.20
C VAL A 41 -8.33 -0.99 -8.10
N GLN A 42 -8.41 -0.54 -6.84
CA GLN A 42 -8.81 -1.38 -5.71
C GLN A 42 -10.22 -1.96 -5.85
N ASN A 43 -11.17 -1.19 -6.37
CA ASN A 43 -12.56 -1.63 -6.55
C ASN A 43 -12.75 -2.59 -7.74
N ARG A 44 -11.75 -2.74 -8.61
CA ARG A 44 -11.76 -3.67 -9.76
C ARG A 44 -11.08 -5.00 -9.44
N GLY A 45 -10.47 -5.13 -8.26
CA GLY A 45 -9.85 -6.35 -7.76
C GLY A 45 -10.85 -7.33 -7.15
#